data_AF-A0A4Z1B4D8-F1
#
_entry.id   AF-A0A4Z1B4D8-F1
#
_cell.length_a   1.000
_cell.length_b   1.000
_cell.length_c   1.000
_cell.angle_alpha   90.00
_cell.angle_beta   90.00
_cell.angle_gamma   90.00
#
_symmetry.space_group_name_H-M   'P 1'
#
loop_
_entity.id
_entity.type
_entity.pdbx_description
1 polymer ?
#
loop_
_entity_poly.entity_id
_entity_poly.type
_entity_poly.pdbx_seq_one_letter_code
_entity_poly.pdbx_strand_id
1 'polypeptide(L)' 'MEVLFEIILVRFMIRFLGVNTRYYFLKFFNKRLTKEDLTETNEDTRIVQDIYNAFIGLVMFCILFLGGAYLLDLLGLL' A
#
# COMPACT_ATOMS: atom_id res chain seq x y z
N MET A 1 -10.76 -7.45 18.83
CA MET A 1 -10.94 -7.61 17.37
C MET A 1 -10.60 -6.30 16.64
N GLU A 2 -11.10 -5.15 17.12
CA GLU A 2 -10.80 -3.81 16.56
C GLU A 2 -9.31 -3.49 16.44
N VAL A 3 -8.51 -3.77 17.47
CA VAL A 3 -7.06 -3.49 17.47
C VAL A 3 -6.31 -4.26 16.37
N LEU A 4 -6.67 -5.53 16.14
CA LEU A 4 -6.05 -6.33 15.08
C LEU A 4 -6.44 -5.81 13.69
N PHE A 5 -7.71 -5.42 13.54
CA PHE A 5 -8.22 -4.85 12.30
C PHE A 5 -7.55 -3.52 11.98
N GLU A 6 -7.35 -2.66 12.97
CA GLU A 6 -6.65 -1.39 12.82
C GLU A 6 -5.17 -1.58 12.44
N ILE A 7 -4.47 -2.53 13.09
CA ILE A 7 -3.07 -2.82 12.77
C ILE A 7 -2.94 -3.33 11.33
N ILE A 8 -3.79 -4.27 10.92
CA ILE A 8 -3.71 -4.88 9.59
C ILE A 8 -4.12 -3.88 8.50
N LEU A 9 -5.24 -3.18 8.68
CA LEU A 9 -5.68 -2.23 7.65
C LEU A 9 -4.83 -0.96 7.65
N VAL A 10 -4.67 -0.29 8.78
CA VAL A 10 -4.08 1.04 8.80
C VAL A 10 -2.56 0.98 8.73
N ARG A 11 -1.91 0.15 9.55
CA ARG A 11 -0.44 0.09 9.54
C ARG A 11 0.10 -0.70 8.37
N PHE A 12 -0.44 -1.88 8.11
CA PHE A 12 0.08 -2.73 7.06
C PHE A 12 -0.44 -2.33 5.68
N MET A 13 -1.76 -2.24 5.49
CA MET A 13 -2.30 -1.96 4.16
C MET A 13 -2.03 -0.52 3.70
N ILE A 14 -2.35 0.49 4.52
CA ILE A 14 -2.21 1.91 4.15
C ILE A 14 -0.75 2.37 4.23
N ARG A 15 -0.14 2.30 5.41
CA ARG A 15 1.19 2.88 5.65
C ARG A 15 2.33 2.05 5.08
N PHE A 16 2.22 0.73 5.11
CA PHE A 16 3.28 -0.13 4.57
C PHE A 16 3.05 -0.41 3.08
N LEU A 17 1.95 -1.02 2.68
CA LEU A 17 1.73 -1.42 1.30
C LEU A 17 1.46 -0.21 0.40
N GLY A 18 0.49 0.62 0.76
CA GLY A 18 0.05 1.77 -0.02
C GLY A 18 1.15 2.79 -0.27
N VAL A 19 1.69 3.36 0.81
CA VAL A 19 2.74 4.39 0.73
C VAL A 19 3.98 3.87 0.02
N ASN A 20 4.48 2.66 0.35
CA ASN A 20 5.69 2.15 -0.29
C ASN A 20 5.47 1.87 -1.78
N THR A 21 4.34 1.26 -2.16
CA THR A 21 4.07 0.97 -3.58
C THR A 21 4.00 2.27 -4.37
N ARG A 22 3.23 3.24 -3.87
CA ARG A 22 3.11 4.55 -4.52
C ARG A 22 4.46 5.27 -4.58
N TYR A 23 5.25 5.22 -3.53
CA TYR A 23 6.60 5.77 -3.49
C TYR A 23 7.49 5.17 -4.57
N TYR A 24 7.62 3.84 -4.62
CA TYR A 24 8.51 3.21 -5.59
C TYR A 24 8.03 3.40 -7.02
N PHE A 25 6.72 3.36 -7.25
CA PHE A 25 6.14 3.66 -8.55
C PHE A 25 6.45 5.10 -8.99
N LEU A 26 6.20 6.09 -8.14
CA LEU A 26 6.43 7.49 -8.49
C LEU A 26 7.91 7.87 -8.54
N LYS A 27 8.75 7.24 -7.71
CA LYS A 27 10.20 7.45 -7.71
C LYS A 27 10.85 7.02 -9.04
N PHE A 28 10.22 6.09 -9.75
CA PHE A 28 10.63 5.74 -11.11
C PHE A 28 10.57 6.95 -12.06
N PHE A 29 9.55 7.79 -11.92
CA PHE A 29 9.35 8.97 -12.77
C PHE A 29 9.96 10.25 -12.19
N ASN A 30 10.01 10.38 -10.87
CA ASN A 30 10.60 11.53 -10.18
C ASN A 30 11.60 11.09 -9.10
N LYS A 31 12.90 11.19 -9.44
CA LYS A 31 13.99 10.78 -8.54
C LYS A 31 14.12 11.65 -7.29
N ARG A 32 13.52 12.86 -7.27
CA ARG A 32 13.56 13.78 -6.11
C ARG A 32 12.41 13.55 -5.12
N LEU A 33 11.46 12.67 -5.45
CA LEU A 33 10.32 12.37 -4.60
C LEU A 33 10.77 11.64 -3.32
N THR A 34 10.33 12.14 -2.17
CA THR A 34 10.52 11.51 -0.86
C THR A 34 9.25 10.76 -0.43
N LYS A 35 9.36 9.91 0.60
CA LYS A 35 8.16 9.25 1.17
C LYS A 35 7.31 10.26 1.93
N GLU A 36 7.94 11.25 2.54
CA GLU A 36 7.31 12.34 3.26
C GLU A 36 6.38 13.12 2.33
N ASP A 37 6.74 13.36 1.07
CA ASP A 37 5.85 14.00 0.09
C ASP A 37 4.52 13.24 -0.16
N LEU A 38 4.44 11.96 0.23
CA LEU A 38 3.26 11.10 0.08
C LEU A 38 2.48 10.88 1.39
N THR A 39 2.99 11.42 2.50
CA THR A 39 2.42 11.25 3.85
C THR A 39 2.26 12.55 4.61
N GLU A 40 3.18 13.50 4.45
CA GLU A 40 3.11 14.85 4.99
C GLU A 40 2.63 15.81 3.90
N THR A 41 1.41 16.31 4.08
CA THR A 41 0.87 17.43 3.30
C THR A 41 -0.07 18.21 4.24
N ASN A 42 -0.35 19.48 3.92
CA ASN A 42 -1.29 20.34 4.65
C ASN A 42 -2.55 19.56 5.09
N GLU A 43 -3.07 19.84 6.29
CA GLU A 43 -4.19 19.09 6.91
C GLU A 43 -5.35 18.83 5.94
N ASP A 44 -5.67 19.81 5.08
CA ASP A 44 -6.74 19.73 4.08
C ASP A 44 -6.58 18.60 3.06
N THR A 45 -5.35 18.19 2.79
CA THR A 45 -5.03 17.18 1.75
C THR A 45 -4.67 15.82 2.36
N ARG A 46 -4.45 15.75 3.67
CA ARG A 46 -4.03 14.52 4.35
C ARG A 46 -5.05 13.38 4.19
N ILE A 47 -6.34 13.69 4.31
CA ILE A 47 -7.41 12.69 4.13
C ILE A 47 -7.39 12.11 2.72
N VAL A 48 -7.18 12.95 1.71
CA VAL A 48 -7.13 12.52 0.30
C VAL A 48 -5.92 11.61 0.07
N GLN A 49 -4.76 11.96 0.64
CA GLN A 49 -3.56 11.13 0.55
C GLN A 49 -3.77 9.77 1.24
N ASP A 50 -4.37 9.76 2.43
CA ASP A 50 -4.66 8.53 3.18
C ASP A 50 -5.63 7.62 2.41
N ILE A 51 -6.68 8.18 1.80
CA ILE A 51 -7.61 7.42 0.94
C ILE A 51 -6.87 6.84 -0.28
N TYR A 52 -6.01 7.64 -0.92
CA TYR A 52 -5.26 7.19 -2.09
C TYR A 52 -4.28 6.07 -1.73
N ASN A 53 -3.56 6.23 -0.61
CA ASN A 53 -2.65 5.21 -0.09
C ASN A 53 -3.42 3.95 0.32
N ALA A 54 -4.62 4.07 0.90
CA ALA A 54 -5.48 2.94 1.22
C ALA A 54 -5.95 2.19 -0.02
N PHE A 55 -6.38 2.90 -1.06
CA PHE A 55 -6.81 2.32 -2.33
C PHE A 55 -5.66 1.55 -3.01
N ILE A 56 -4.49 2.18 -3.14
CA ILE A 56 -3.30 1.53 -3.71
C ILE A 56 -2.88 0.32 -2.86
N GLY A 57 -2.91 0.45 -1.53
CA GLY A 57 -2.60 -0.63 -0.61
C GLY A 57 -3.54 -1.83 -0.78
N LEU A 58 -4.84 -1.60 -0.92
CA LEU A 58 -5.83 -2.65 -1.16
C LEU A 58 -5.58 -3.35 -2.51
N VAL A 59 -5.39 -2.59 -3.59
CA VAL A 59 -5.12 -3.15 -4.92
C VAL A 59 -3.87 -4.03 -4.89
N MET A 60 -2.79 -3.54 -4.29
CA MET A 60 -1.55 -4.30 -4.16
C MET A 60 -1.69 -5.53 -3.28
N PHE A 61 -2.50 -5.47 -2.23
CA PHE A 61 -2.80 -6.62 -1.39
C PHE A 61 -3.49 -7.71 -2.20
N CYS A 62 -4.50 -7.36 -3.00
CA CYS A 62 -5.18 -8.30 -3.90
C CYS A 62 -4.20 -8.92 -4.92
N ILE A 63 -3.31 -8.12 -5.52
CA ILE A 63 -2.31 -8.61 -6.48
C ILE A 63 -1.37 -9.61 -5.80
N LEU A 64 -0.85 -9.30 -4.61
CA LEU A 64 0.05 -10.20 -3.89
C LEU A 64 -0.65 -11.49 -3.46
N PHE A 65 -1.91 -11.40 -3.03
CA PHE A 65 -2.68 -12.57 -2.62
C PHE A 65 -3.01 -13.48 -3.80
N LEU A 66 -3.57 -12.93 -4.88
CA LEU A 66 -3.90 -13.69 -6.09
C LEU A 66 -2.64 -14.23 -6.79
N GLY A 67 -1.60 -13.40 -6.88
CA GLY A 67 -0.31 -13.80 -7.44
C GLY A 67 0.36 -14.89 -6.61
N GLY A 68 0.32 -14.78 -5.28
CA GLY A 68 0.81 -15.82 -4.37
C GLY A 68 0.04 -17.13 -4.50
N ALA A 69 -1.29 -17.08 -4.54
CA ALA A 69 -2.12 -18.27 -4.74
C ALA A 69 -1.83 -18.95 -6.08
N TYR A 70 -1.72 -18.18 -7.16
CA TYR A 70 -1.34 -18.68 -8.48
C TYR A 70 0.05 -19.33 -8.49
N LEU A 71 1.03 -18.72 -7.82
CA LEU A 71 2.37 -19.30 -7.72
C LEU A 71 2.38 -20.60 -6.91
N LEU A 72 1.60 -20.69 -5.84
CA LEU A 72 1.50 -21.92 -5.05
C LEU A 72 0.86 -23.06 -5.86
N ASP A 73 -0.20 -22.76 -6.62
CA ASP A 73 -0.84 -23.71 -7.55
C ASP A 73 0.14 -24.17 -8.64
N LEU A 74 0.86 -23.22 -9.26
CA LEU A 74 1.88 -23.53 -10.27
C LEU A 74 3.01 -24.42 -9.74
N LEU A 75 3.38 -24.24 -8.47
CA LEU A 75 4.41 -25.03 -7.80
C LEU A 75 3.89 -26.36 -7.23
N GLY A 76 2.57 -26.63 -7.33
CA GLY A 76 1.93 -27.82 -6.76
C GLY A 76 1.95 -27.86 -5.23
N LEU A 77 2.01 -26.69 -4.58
CA LEU A 77 2.00 -26.53 -3.13
C LEU A 77 0.60 -26.22 -2.57
N LEU A 78 -0.36 -25.96 -3.46
CA LEU A 78 -1.79 -25.79 -3.21
C LEU A 78 -2.55 -26.87 -3.99
#